data_AF-A0A4R1B5D0-F1
#
_entry.id   AF-A0A4R1B5D0-F1
#
_cell.length_a   1.000
_cell.length_b   1.000
_cell.length_c   1.000
_cell.angle_alpha   90.00
_cell.angle_beta   90.00
_cell.angle_gamma   90.00
#
_symmetry.space_group_name_H-M   'P 1'
#
loop_
_entity.id
_entity.type
_entity.pdbx_description
1 polymer ?
#
loop_
_entity_poly.entity_id
_entity_poly.type
_entity_poly.pdbx_seq_one_letter_code
_entity_poly.pdbx_strand_id
1 'polypeptide(L)'
;MKYLLAICFFLSGVSVAAQPGVYRWHWHRSGDSLLISGMKADGSRESVLVPFESTVRRFGRLYRIADLLEYERTATFFETIDSLSHTLVQPFAPELRQAQRLEIVLDSNLVSLPIEFLKINAELLALHCPLVFRISTGSGSGPDKVRLTQGALLRDTSADPENACRFVQRMFPGSVLKPAHTLRSFRINGQADFAVLSTHGVVDSASGKGILFLNEKPLDPDLLFGGKPLKLLYIDACQQGVSQTLIGRLARQKARWLLAPIISNDSGESSTRTMTGFFSHLKRNDDPAKALWETRKELYRHYGVGWSPLDRVNKSLIFRAYLF
;
A
#
# COMPACT_ATOMS: atom_id res chain seq x y z
N MET A 1 -43.25 -6.65 14.35
CA MET A 1 -43.04 -7.63 13.25
C MET A 1 -42.85 -6.87 11.94
N LYS A 2 -41.61 -6.46 11.60
CA LYS A 2 -41.28 -5.83 10.31
C LYS A 2 -39.84 -6.19 9.90
N TYR A 3 -39.78 -7.17 8.99
CA TYR A 3 -38.79 -7.49 7.96
C TYR A 3 -37.28 -7.34 8.26
N LEU A 4 -36.64 -8.46 8.64
CA LEU A 4 -35.25 -8.73 8.27
C LEU A 4 -35.20 -8.96 6.74
N LEU A 5 -34.69 -8.01 5.98
CA LEU A 5 -34.27 -8.27 4.60
C LEU A 5 -32.91 -8.98 4.64
N ALA A 6 -32.91 -10.29 4.51
CA ALA A 6 -31.72 -11.05 4.17
C ALA A 6 -31.39 -10.80 2.70
N ILE A 7 -30.54 -9.80 2.43
CA ILE A 7 -30.02 -9.58 1.08
C ILE A 7 -28.92 -10.60 0.83
N CYS A 8 -29.29 -11.74 0.24
CA CYS A 8 -28.35 -12.71 -0.31
C CYS A 8 -27.78 -12.18 -1.64
N PHE A 9 -26.68 -11.42 -1.58
CA PHE A 9 -25.88 -11.15 -2.77
C PHE A 9 -25.15 -12.42 -3.20
N PHE A 10 -25.69 -13.13 -4.19
CA PHE A 10 -24.97 -14.14 -4.96
C PHE A 10 -23.95 -13.45 -5.87
N LEU A 11 -22.72 -13.24 -5.35
CA LEU A 11 -21.57 -13.05 -6.22
C LEU A 11 -21.21 -14.44 -6.79
N SER A 12 -21.49 -14.65 -8.08
CA SER A 12 -21.15 -15.87 -8.81
C SER A 12 -19.66 -16.13 -8.71
N GLY A 13 -19.33 -17.25 -8.07
CA GLY A 13 -18.00 -17.58 -7.61
C GLY A 13 -17.08 -18.04 -8.74
N VAL A 14 -15.94 -17.37 -8.84
CA VAL A 14 -14.70 -18.12 -9.03
C VAL A 14 -14.28 -18.55 -7.63
N SER A 15 -14.51 -19.81 -7.30
CA SER A 15 -13.92 -20.44 -6.12
C SER A 15 -12.41 -20.49 -6.35
N VAL A 16 -11.72 -19.40 -6.04
CA VAL A 16 -10.27 -19.42 -5.91
C VAL A 16 -10.03 -20.22 -4.65
N ALA A 17 -9.52 -21.45 -4.82
CA ALA A 17 -9.17 -22.33 -3.72
C ALA A 17 -8.44 -21.53 -2.64
N ALA A 18 -8.95 -21.59 -1.39
CA ALA A 18 -8.36 -20.87 -0.28
C ALA A 18 -6.88 -21.27 -0.16
N GLN A 19 -5.98 -20.30 -0.31
CA GLN A 19 -4.57 -20.55 -0.08
C GLN A 19 -4.36 -20.71 1.43
N PRO A 20 -3.76 -21.82 1.90
CA PRO A 20 -3.52 -22.01 3.33
C PRO A 20 -2.77 -20.82 3.93
N GLY A 21 -3.26 -20.31 5.07
CA GLY A 21 -2.64 -19.20 5.79
C GLY A 21 -2.93 -17.80 5.23
N VAL A 22 -3.66 -17.66 4.11
CA VAL A 22 -4.07 -16.36 3.56
C VAL A 22 -5.51 -16.06 3.96
N TYR A 23 -5.71 -14.99 4.73
CA TYR A 23 -7.05 -14.49 5.01
C TYR A 23 -7.41 -13.35 4.05
N ARG A 24 -8.46 -13.55 3.27
CA ARG A 24 -8.96 -12.57 2.30
C ARG A 24 -10.12 -11.79 2.88
N TRP A 25 -9.96 -10.47 2.90
CA TRP A 25 -10.86 -9.55 3.56
C TRP A 25 -11.36 -8.51 2.55
N HIS A 26 -12.65 -8.57 2.26
CA HIS A 26 -13.30 -7.78 1.22
C HIS A 26 -13.94 -6.52 1.79
N TRP A 27 -13.60 -5.38 1.21
CA TRP A 27 -14.11 -4.05 1.56
C TRP A 27 -14.81 -3.46 0.34
N HIS A 28 -16.11 -3.25 0.45
CA HIS A 28 -16.97 -2.85 -0.66
C HIS A 28 -17.93 -1.73 -0.25
N ARG A 29 -18.14 -0.75 -1.12
CA ARG A 29 -19.19 0.25 -0.90
C ARG A 29 -20.51 -0.27 -1.46
N SER A 30 -21.46 -0.54 -0.56
CA SER A 30 -22.83 -0.93 -0.88
C SER A 30 -23.79 0.23 -0.57
N GLY A 31 -24.01 1.11 -1.56
CA GLY A 31 -24.83 2.32 -1.40
C GLY A 31 -24.24 3.29 -0.37
N ASP A 32 -25.00 3.55 0.70
CA ASP A 32 -24.60 4.41 1.82
C ASP A 32 -23.89 3.64 2.94
N SER A 33 -23.53 2.38 2.70
CA SER A 33 -22.83 1.54 3.65
C SER A 33 -21.48 1.06 3.13
N LEU A 34 -20.53 0.89 4.05
CA LEU A 34 -19.32 0.12 3.84
C LEU A 34 -19.59 -1.31 4.33
N LEU A 35 -19.53 -2.27 3.41
CA LEU A 35 -19.60 -3.69 3.69
C LEU A 35 -18.18 -4.23 3.79
N ILE A 36 -17.87 -4.84 4.93
CA ILE A 36 -16.63 -5.56 5.14
C ILE A 36 -16.98 -7.03 5.33
N SER A 37 -16.28 -7.95 4.68
CA SER A 37 -16.57 -9.38 4.82
C SER A 37 -15.37 -10.27 4.61
N GLY A 38 -15.39 -11.46 5.21
CA GLY A 38 -14.36 -12.48 5.05
C GLY A 38 -14.91 -13.87 5.32
N MET A 39 -14.18 -14.89 4.89
CA MET A 39 -14.57 -16.29 5.08
C MET A 39 -13.96 -16.85 6.35
N LYS A 40 -14.77 -17.48 7.20
CA LYS A 40 -14.32 -18.18 8.41
C LYS A 40 -13.69 -19.53 8.05
N ALA A 41 -12.99 -20.11 9.02
CA ALA A 41 -12.37 -21.43 8.88
C ALA A 41 -13.40 -22.56 8.61
N ASP A 42 -14.63 -22.40 9.08
CA ASP A 42 -15.74 -23.34 8.85
C ASP A 42 -16.42 -23.16 7.48
N GLY A 43 -15.92 -22.24 6.64
CA GLY A 43 -16.49 -21.91 5.34
C GLY A 43 -17.71 -21.00 5.38
N SER A 44 -18.16 -20.56 6.55
CA SER A 44 -19.18 -19.51 6.66
C SER A 44 -18.59 -18.12 6.32
N ARG A 45 -19.46 -17.16 6.00
CA ARG A 45 -19.06 -15.78 5.72
C ARG A 45 -19.44 -14.89 6.90
N GLU A 46 -18.47 -14.12 7.38
CA GLU A 46 -18.71 -13.02 8.30
C GLU A 46 -18.80 -11.71 7.55
N SER A 47 -19.67 -10.82 8.01
CA SER A 47 -19.82 -9.51 7.43
C SER A 47 -20.18 -8.45 8.48
N VAL A 48 -19.63 -7.28 8.30
CA VAL A 48 -19.92 -6.07 9.07
C VAL A 48 -20.40 -5.01 8.09
N LEU A 49 -21.52 -4.36 8.42
CA LEU A 49 -22.06 -3.25 7.65
C LEU A 49 -22.04 -1.99 8.52
N VAL A 50 -21.40 -0.93 8.05
CA VAL A 50 -21.33 0.36 8.75
C VAL A 50 -21.71 1.51 7.83
N PRO A 51 -22.15 2.67 8.35
CA PRO A 51 -22.42 3.82 7.50
C PRO A 51 -21.15 4.30 6.78
N PHE A 52 -21.23 4.46 5.47
CA PHE A 52 -20.08 4.74 4.61
C PHE A 52 -19.48 6.11 4.93
N GLU A 53 -20.31 7.16 4.89
CA GLU A 53 -19.83 8.54 5.00
C GLU A 53 -19.14 8.82 6.34
N SER A 54 -19.75 8.40 7.44
CA SER A 54 -19.16 8.60 8.78
C SER A 54 -17.86 7.82 8.93
N THR A 55 -17.78 6.60 8.38
CA THR A 55 -16.57 5.77 8.43
C THR A 55 -15.44 6.37 7.60
N VAL A 56 -15.71 6.77 6.36
CA VAL A 56 -14.72 7.43 5.49
C VAL A 56 -14.24 8.73 6.09
N ARG A 57 -15.12 9.54 6.70
CA ARG A 57 -14.74 10.78 7.37
C ARG A 57 -13.76 10.55 8.53
N ARG A 58 -13.93 9.46 9.28
CA ARG A 58 -13.01 9.06 10.35
C ARG A 58 -11.66 8.61 9.81
N PHE A 59 -11.64 7.83 8.73
CA PHE A 59 -10.39 7.49 8.03
C PHE A 59 -9.70 8.72 7.45
N GLY A 60 -10.44 9.67 6.87
CA GLY A 60 -9.90 10.94 6.38
C GLY A 60 -9.25 11.77 7.48
N ARG A 61 -9.80 11.72 8.70
CA ARG A 61 -9.17 12.33 9.89
C ARG A 61 -7.86 11.64 10.25
N LEU A 62 -7.81 10.31 10.25
CA LEU A 62 -6.57 9.56 10.48
C LEU A 62 -5.51 9.91 9.46
N TYR A 63 -5.88 9.87 8.17
CA TYR A 63 -5.01 10.22 7.06
C TYR A 63 -4.41 11.62 7.27
N ARG A 64 -5.26 12.62 7.51
CA ARG A 64 -4.82 14.00 7.70
C ARG A 64 -3.86 14.17 8.88
N ILE A 65 -4.19 13.61 10.04
CA ILE A 65 -3.33 13.74 11.24
C ILE A 65 -1.96 13.07 10.98
N ALA A 66 -1.95 11.90 10.35
CA ALA A 66 -0.70 11.20 10.04
C ALA A 66 0.11 11.92 8.95
N ASP A 67 -0.53 12.40 7.89
CA ASP A 67 0.11 13.06 6.75
C ASP A 67 0.68 14.44 7.11
N LEU A 68 -0.03 15.22 7.92
CA LEU A 68 0.38 16.57 8.34
C LEU A 68 1.10 16.60 9.69
N LEU A 69 1.26 15.45 10.36
CA LEU A 69 1.84 15.34 11.70
C LEU A 69 1.19 16.33 12.70
N GLU A 70 -0.15 16.32 12.79
CA GLU A 70 -0.92 17.15 13.75
C GLU A 70 -0.70 16.63 15.20
N TYR A 71 0.46 16.90 15.80
CA TYR A 71 0.91 16.36 17.08
C TYR A 71 -0.07 16.64 18.23
N GLU A 72 -0.73 17.81 18.22
CA GLU A 72 -1.75 18.20 19.19
C GLU A 72 -3.00 17.29 19.14
N ARG A 73 -3.16 16.50 18.07
CA ARG A 73 -4.28 15.57 17.86
C ARG A 73 -3.89 14.10 17.97
N THR A 74 -2.69 13.82 18.50
CA THR A 74 -2.18 12.46 18.67
C THR A 74 -3.15 11.56 19.45
N ALA A 75 -3.78 12.06 20.53
CA ALA A 75 -4.76 11.29 21.29
C ALA A 75 -5.98 10.92 20.43
N THR A 76 -6.56 11.91 19.73
CA THR A 76 -7.69 11.70 18.80
C THR A 76 -7.36 10.71 17.69
N PHE A 77 -6.12 10.70 17.19
CA PHE A 77 -5.65 9.74 16.19
C PHE A 77 -5.75 8.31 16.73
N PHE A 78 -5.17 8.03 17.89
CA PHE A 78 -5.19 6.69 18.48
C PHE A 78 -6.59 6.26 18.95
N GLU A 79 -7.39 7.15 19.52
CA GLU A 79 -8.79 6.88 19.87
C GLU A 79 -9.63 6.53 18.62
N THR A 80 -9.39 7.24 17.52
CA THR A 80 -10.09 6.97 16.26
C THR A 80 -9.68 5.61 15.69
N ILE A 81 -8.39 5.25 15.76
CA ILE A 81 -7.90 3.92 15.41
C ILE A 81 -8.58 2.86 16.26
N ASP A 82 -8.59 3.02 17.58
CA ASP A 82 -9.12 2.00 18.50
C ASP A 82 -10.62 1.78 18.27
N SER A 83 -11.38 2.86 18.10
CA SER A 83 -12.81 2.78 17.84
C SER A 83 -13.12 2.20 16.44
N LEU A 84 -12.35 2.55 15.40
CA LEU A 84 -12.50 1.92 14.08
C LEU A 84 -12.11 0.44 14.14
N SER A 85 -11.06 0.09 14.86
CA SER A 85 -10.60 -1.29 15.02
C SER A 85 -11.61 -2.15 15.76
N HIS A 86 -12.25 -1.61 16.80
CA HIS A 86 -13.34 -2.27 17.50
C HIS A 86 -14.52 -2.57 16.56
N THR A 87 -14.88 -1.62 15.70
CA THR A 87 -16.04 -1.78 14.81
C THR A 87 -15.72 -2.68 13.62
N LEU A 88 -14.55 -2.50 13.01
CA LEU A 88 -14.21 -3.07 11.71
C LEU A 88 -13.35 -4.33 11.84
N VAL A 89 -12.41 -4.40 12.79
CA VAL A 89 -11.43 -5.50 12.89
C VAL A 89 -11.87 -6.58 13.87
N GLN A 90 -12.35 -6.20 15.07
CA GLN A 90 -12.67 -7.17 16.14
C GLN A 90 -13.65 -8.28 15.72
N PRO A 91 -14.68 -8.02 14.88
CA PRO A 91 -15.56 -9.10 14.42
C PRO A 91 -14.80 -10.24 13.73
N PHE A 92 -13.71 -9.95 13.05
CA PHE A 92 -12.88 -10.92 12.30
C PHE A 92 -11.62 -11.35 13.06
N ALA A 93 -11.50 -11.01 14.35
CA ALA A 93 -10.29 -11.24 15.12
C ALA A 93 -9.82 -12.72 15.16
N PRO A 94 -10.70 -13.74 15.27
CA PRO A 94 -10.27 -15.14 15.28
C PRO A 94 -9.48 -15.52 14.03
N GLU A 95 -9.98 -15.16 12.85
CA GLU A 95 -9.37 -15.49 11.57
C GLU A 95 -8.11 -14.66 11.31
N LEU A 96 -8.16 -13.36 11.61
CA LEU A 96 -7.03 -12.46 11.45
C LEU A 96 -5.83 -12.85 12.34
N ARG A 97 -6.07 -13.40 13.54
CA ARG A 97 -4.98 -13.91 14.41
C ARG A 97 -4.26 -15.13 13.83
N GLN A 98 -4.96 -15.95 13.06
CA GLN A 98 -4.41 -17.17 12.46
C GLN A 98 -3.80 -16.93 11.08
N ALA A 99 -4.08 -15.78 10.47
CA ALA A 99 -3.57 -15.41 9.16
C ALA A 99 -2.04 -15.27 9.20
N GLN A 100 -1.37 -15.97 8.28
CA GLN A 100 0.04 -15.77 7.97
C GLN A 100 0.23 -14.59 7.00
N ARG A 101 -0.84 -14.22 6.28
CA ARG A 101 -0.90 -13.08 5.38
C ARG A 101 -2.34 -12.59 5.26
N LEU A 102 -2.49 -11.26 5.16
CA LEU A 102 -3.76 -10.59 4.90
C LEU A 102 -3.82 -10.07 3.47
N GLU A 103 -4.90 -10.40 2.77
CA GLU A 103 -5.24 -9.81 1.48
C GLU A 103 -6.51 -8.96 1.61
N ILE A 104 -6.34 -7.64 1.53
CA ILE A 104 -7.43 -6.68 1.50
C ILE A 104 -7.87 -6.49 0.06
N VAL A 105 -9.06 -6.96 -0.27
CA VAL A 105 -9.69 -6.74 -1.57
C VAL A 105 -10.63 -5.55 -1.46
N LEU A 106 -10.37 -4.49 -2.20
CA LEU A 106 -11.10 -3.23 -2.08
C LEU A 106 -11.64 -2.70 -3.41
N ASP A 107 -12.79 -2.02 -3.33
CA ASP A 107 -13.23 -1.16 -4.42
C ASP A 107 -12.27 0.02 -4.61
N SER A 108 -12.09 0.45 -5.87
CA SER A 108 -11.12 1.50 -6.21
C SER A 108 -11.36 2.83 -5.50
N ASN A 109 -12.60 3.12 -5.09
CA ASN A 109 -12.93 4.32 -4.33
C ASN A 109 -12.54 4.26 -2.84
N LEU A 110 -12.04 3.12 -2.36
CA LEU A 110 -11.58 2.91 -0.98
C LEU A 110 -10.06 2.94 -0.85
N VAL A 111 -9.31 3.15 -1.94
CA VAL A 111 -7.83 3.16 -1.91
C VAL A 111 -7.27 4.21 -0.95
N SER A 112 -8.01 5.27 -0.64
CA SER A 112 -7.56 6.33 0.26
C SER A 112 -7.67 5.98 1.74
N LEU A 113 -8.33 4.87 2.11
CA LEU A 113 -8.50 4.48 3.51
C LEU A 113 -7.18 3.91 4.06
N PRO A 114 -6.58 4.48 5.12
CA PRO A 114 -5.35 3.94 5.72
C PRO A 114 -5.65 2.74 6.63
N ILE A 115 -6.09 1.63 6.03
CA ILE A 115 -6.48 0.38 6.72
C ILE A 115 -5.30 -0.21 7.51
N GLU A 116 -4.07 0.06 7.09
CA GLU A 116 -2.82 -0.30 7.77
C GLU A 116 -2.76 0.13 9.23
N PHE A 117 -3.41 1.25 9.56
CA PHE A 117 -3.37 1.85 10.90
C PHE A 117 -4.35 1.20 11.88
N LEU A 118 -5.28 0.37 11.40
CA LEU A 118 -6.18 -0.34 12.29
C LEU A 118 -5.39 -1.36 13.12
N LYS A 119 -5.97 -1.77 14.25
CA LYS A 119 -5.35 -2.69 15.19
C LYS A 119 -6.08 -4.01 15.27
N ILE A 120 -5.31 -5.06 15.46
CA ILE A 120 -5.79 -6.32 16.02
C ILE A 120 -5.13 -6.52 17.38
N ASN A 121 -5.95 -6.70 18.41
CA ASN A 121 -5.51 -6.60 19.80
C ASN A 121 -4.84 -5.23 20.06
N ALA A 122 -3.55 -5.20 20.38
CA ALA A 122 -2.77 -3.98 20.62
C ALA A 122 -1.78 -3.63 19.48
N GLU A 123 -1.74 -4.42 18.41
CA GLU A 123 -0.78 -4.25 17.31
C GLU A 123 -1.46 -3.74 16.04
N LEU A 124 -0.79 -2.85 15.31
CA LEU A 124 -1.26 -2.34 14.01
C LEU A 124 -1.28 -3.48 12.98
N LEU A 125 -2.30 -3.54 12.12
CA LEU A 125 -2.47 -4.58 11.11
C LEU A 125 -1.23 -4.72 10.21
N ALA A 126 -0.62 -3.59 9.85
CA ALA A 126 0.58 -3.56 9.03
C ALA A 126 1.84 -4.13 9.69
N LEU A 127 1.81 -4.37 11.01
CA LEU A 127 2.89 -4.97 11.81
C LEU A 127 2.57 -6.41 12.24
N HIS A 128 1.29 -6.78 12.31
CA HIS A 128 0.83 -8.13 12.70
C HIS A 128 1.33 -9.22 11.74
N CYS A 129 1.09 -9.05 10.43
CA CYS A 129 1.59 -9.97 9.40
C CYS A 129 1.70 -9.27 8.03
N PRO A 130 2.29 -9.92 7.00
CA PRO A 130 2.29 -9.41 5.63
C PRO A 130 0.90 -8.99 5.15
N LEU A 131 0.79 -7.74 4.70
CA LEU A 131 -0.46 -7.11 4.28
C LEU A 131 -0.38 -6.70 2.81
N VAL A 132 -1.35 -7.14 2.01
CA VAL A 132 -1.43 -6.90 0.56
C VAL A 132 -2.78 -6.35 0.20
N PHE A 133 -2.79 -5.41 -0.73
CA PHE A 133 -4.00 -4.81 -1.27
C PHE A 133 -4.25 -5.27 -2.70
N ARG A 134 -5.51 -5.59 -3.02
CA ARG A 134 -5.99 -5.95 -4.34
C ARG A 134 -7.18 -5.08 -4.67
N ILE A 135 -7.26 -4.59 -5.90
CA ILE A 135 -8.46 -3.89 -6.37
C ILE A 135 -9.44 -4.93 -6.90
N SER A 136 -10.73 -4.84 -6.52
CA SER A 136 -11.78 -5.82 -6.88
C SER A 136 -11.88 -6.10 -8.40
N THR A 137 -11.43 -5.17 -9.24
CA THR A 137 -11.44 -5.27 -10.71
C THR A 137 -10.18 -5.91 -11.31
N GLY A 138 -9.15 -6.18 -10.50
CA GLY A 138 -7.87 -6.75 -10.95
C GLY A 138 -7.85 -8.27 -10.90
N SER A 139 -7.85 -8.92 -12.07
CA SER A 139 -7.66 -10.37 -12.19
C SER A 139 -6.19 -10.71 -12.43
N GLY A 140 -5.38 -10.63 -11.38
CA GLY A 140 -3.97 -10.99 -11.44
C GLY A 140 -3.70 -12.46 -11.36
N SER A 141 -3.57 -13.13 -12.50
CA SER A 141 -2.94 -14.45 -12.59
C SER A 141 -1.42 -14.30 -12.61
N GLY A 142 -0.73 -14.86 -11.63
CA GLY A 142 0.74 -14.83 -11.57
C GLY A 142 1.26 -15.31 -10.22
N PRO A 143 2.57 -15.56 -10.09
CA PRO A 143 3.17 -15.83 -8.80
C PRO A 143 3.19 -14.56 -7.95
N ASP A 144 3.02 -14.73 -6.64
CA ASP A 144 3.19 -13.65 -5.68
C ASP A 144 4.65 -13.31 -5.47
N LYS A 145 5.51 -14.33 -5.50
CA LYS A 145 6.95 -14.15 -5.40
C LYS A 145 7.53 -13.60 -6.69
N VAL A 146 8.47 -12.67 -6.55
CA VAL A 146 9.19 -12.02 -7.65
C VAL A 146 10.68 -12.07 -7.39
N ARG A 147 11.42 -12.67 -8.32
CA ARG A 147 12.87 -12.58 -8.36
C ARG A 147 13.27 -11.48 -9.33
N LEU A 148 13.90 -10.43 -8.81
CA LEU A 148 14.34 -9.27 -9.58
C LEU A 148 15.76 -9.44 -10.09
N THR A 149 16.03 -8.89 -11.28
CA THR A 149 17.34 -9.03 -11.93
C THR A 149 17.91 -7.70 -12.42
N GLN A 150 17.09 -6.89 -13.09
CA GLN A 150 17.53 -5.64 -13.72
C GLN A 150 16.43 -4.59 -13.67
N GLY A 151 16.75 -3.44 -13.08
CA GLY A 151 15.81 -2.37 -12.83
C GLY A 151 16.07 -1.11 -13.66
N ALA A 152 15.02 -0.33 -13.90
CA ALA A 152 15.14 1.07 -14.28
C ALA A 152 14.99 1.95 -13.03
N LEU A 153 16.04 2.69 -12.66
CA LEU A 153 16.05 3.51 -11.44
C LEU A 153 16.11 4.98 -11.84
N LEU A 154 15.10 5.76 -11.45
CA LEU A 154 15.06 7.21 -11.57
C LEU A 154 15.32 7.82 -10.19
N ARG A 155 16.32 8.70 -10.10
CA ARG A 155 16.65 9.42 -8.88
C ARG A 155 16.57 10.92 -9.08
N ASP A 156 15.60 11.55 -8.45
CA ASP A 156 15.66 12.97 -8.12
C ASP A 156 16.48 13.16 -6.85
N THR A 157 17.52 13.99 -6.89
CA THR A 157 18.41 14.23 -5.74
C THR A 157 17.72 14.96 -4.59
N SER A 158 16.63 15.67 -4.87
CA SER A 158 15.84 16.36 -3.85
C SER A 158 14.79 15.46 -3.19
N ALA A 159 14.37 14.39 -3.87
CA ALA A 159 13.48 13.37 -3.28
C ALA A 159 14.27 12.22 -2.61
N ASP A 160 15.46 11.89 -3.13
CA ASP A 160 16.40 10.89 -2.60
C ASP A 160 17.79 11.51 -2.34
N PRO A 161 17.92 12.34 -1.30
CA PRO A 161 19.19 12.98 -0.96
C PRO A 161 20.26 11.98 -0.48
N GLU A 162 19.86 10.92 0.21
CA GLU A 162 20.77 9.89 0.75
C GLU A 162 21.19 8.83 -0.29
N ASN A 163 20.65 8.91 -1.52
CA ASN A 163 21.01 8.07 -2.65
C ASN A 163 20.68 6.58 -2.46
N ALA A 164 19.52 6.29 -1.89
CA ALA A 164 18.93 4.96 -1.75
C ALA A 164 18.87 4.23 -3.11
N CYS A 165 18.62 4.94 -4.20
CA CYS A 165 18.62 4.34 -5.54
C CYS A 165 19.98 3.71 -5.91
N ARG A 166 21.11 4.30 -5.48
CA ARG A 166 22.45 3.72 -5.70
C ARG A 166 22.66 2.45 -4.87
N PHE A 167 22.09 2.37 -3.67
CA PHE A 167 22.08 1.13 -2.89
C PHE A 167 21.35 0.01 -3.65
N VAL A 168 20.15 0.29 -4.16
CA VAL A 168 19.40 -0.68 -4.98
C VAL A 168 20.19 -1.11 -6.21
N GLN A 169 20.83 -0.16 -6.90
CA GLN A 169 21.68 -0.49 -8.06
C GLN A 169 22.83 -1.45 -7.72
N ARG A 170 23.52 -1.25 -6.59
CA ARG A 170 24.59 -2.16 -6.14
C ARG A 170 24.04 -3.56 -5.85
N MET A 171 22.81 -3.65 -5.35
CA MET A 171 22.15 -4.91 -5.04
C MET A 171 21.71 -5.69 -6.30
N PHE A 172 21.35 -4.97 -7.36
CA PHE A 172 20.94 -5.49 -8.66
C PHE A 172 21.80 -4.87 -9.77
N PRO A 173 23.05 -5.35 -9.98
CA PRO A 173 24.04 -4.69 -10.84
C PRO A 173 23.63 -4.52 -12.32
N GLY A 174 22.66 -5.31 -12.81
CA GLY A 174 22.07 -5.12 -14.13
C GLY A 174 21.16 -3.89 -14.26
N SER A 175 20.94 -3.15 -13.17
CA SER A 175 20.04 -2.00 -13.14
C SER A 175 20.71 -0.71 -13.63
N VAL A 176 19.93 0.09 -14.36
CA VAL A 176 20.36 1.39 -14.89
C VAL A 176 19.83 2.49 -14.00
N LEU A 177 20.73 3.23 -13.34
CA LEU A 177 20.42 4.42 -12.56
C LEU A 177 20.54 5.67 -13.43
N LYS A 178 19.47 6.46 -13.50
CA LYS A 178 19.43 7.75 -14.20
C LYS A 178 19.10 8.88 -13.23
N PRO A 179 19.98 9.90 -13.09
CA PRO A 179 19.66 11.11 -12.33
C PRO A 179 18.62 11.97 -13.07
N ALA A 180 17.55 12.37 -12.39
CA ALA A 180 16.44 13.14 -12.96
C ALA A 180 16.90 14.40 -13.69
N HIS A 181 17.79 15.19 -13.09
CA HIS A 181 18.30 16.45 -13.64
C HIS A 181 19.02 16.32 -14.99
N THR A 182 19.45 15.12 -15.38
CA THR A 182 20.11 14.88 -16.68
C THR A 182 19.12 14.54 -17.79
N LEU A 183 17.83 14.38 -17.47
CA LEU A 183 16.83 13.86 -18.38
C LEU A 183 15.80 14.91 -18.78
N ARG A 184 15.44 14.92 -20.07
CA ARG A 184 14.24 15.62 -20.57
C ARG A 184 12.98 14.78 -20.50
N SER A 185 13.14 13.46 -20.53
CA SER A 185 12.08 12.47 -20.39
C SER A 185 12.66 11.19 -19.78
N PHE A 186 11.80 10.41 -19.14
CA PHE A 186 12.17 9.11 -18.59
C PHE A 186 11.20 8.05 -19.11
N ARG A 187 11.75 6.92 -19.54
CA ARG A 187 11.00 5.73 -19.95
C ARG A 187 11.63 4.51 -19.31
N ILE A 188 10.78 3.60 -18.87
CA ILE A 188 11.23 2.30 -18.35
C ILE A 188 11.64 1.45 -19.55
N ASN A 189 12.91 1.03 -19.56
CA ASN A 189 13.44 0.19 -20.64
C ASN A 189 12.69 -1.16 -20.67
N GLY A 190 12.37 -1.68 -21.86
CA GLY A 190 11.67 -2.95 -22.04
C GLY A 190 12.43 -4.20 -21.56
N GLN A 191 13.71 -4.07 -21.21
CA GLN A 191 14.49 -5.12 -20.55
C GLN A 191 14.30 -5.16 -19.03
N ALA A 192 13.91 -4.05 -18.41
CA ALA A 192 13.78 -3.97 -16.96
C ALA A 192 12.65 -4.88 -16.46
N ASP A 193 12.91 -5.65 -15.39
CA ASP A 193 11.88 -6.43 -14.69
C ASP A 193 11.34 -5.73 -13.45
N PHE A 194 11.98 -4.66 -13.00
CA PHE A 194 11.42 -3.71 -12.02
C PHE A 194 11.77 -2.26 -12.32
N ALA A 195 11.10 -1.34 -11.66
CA ALA A 195 11.47 0.07 -11.66
C ALA A 195 11.41 0.67 -10.26
N VAL A 196 12.31 1.62 -9.99
CA VAL A 196 12.29 2.49 -8.81
C VAL A 196 12.20 3.92 -9.29
N LEU A 197 11.16 4.63 -8.89
CA LEU A 197 10.96 6.04 -9.20
C LEU A 197 11.03 6.83 -7.89
N SER A 198 12.19 7.38 -7.57
CA SER A 198 12.30 8.36 -6.48
C SER A 198 12.27 9.76 -7.06
N THR A 199 11.16 10.44 -6.81
CA THR A 199 10.83 11.74 -7.39
C THR A 199 9.77 12.45 -6.54
N HIS A 200 9.50 13.71 -6.85
CA HIS A 200 8.33 14.40 -6.30
C HIS A 200 7.03 13.86 -6.88
N GLY A 201 5.99 13.89 -6.07
CA GLY A 201 4.65 13.54 -6.47
C GLY A 201 3.61 14.22 -5.61
N VAL A 202 2.40 14.30 -6.14
CA VAL A 202 1.23 14.82 -5.42
C VAL A 202 0.02 13.99 -5.81
N VAL A 203 -0.93 13.85 -4.88
CA VAL A 203 -2.28 13.35 -5.19
C VAL A 203 -3.29 14.42 -4.83
N ASP A 204 -4.13 14.78 -5.79
CA ASP A 204 -5.25 15.67 -5.50
C ASP A 204 -6.31 14.92 -4.68
N SER A 205 -6.57 15.41 -3.47
CA SER A 205 -7.48 14.75 -2.52
C SER A 205 -8.95 14.75 -3.00
N ALA A 206 -9.34 15.71 -3.84
CA ALA A 206 -10.70 15.80 -4.37
C ALA A 206 -10.93 14.80 -5.51
N SER A 207 -10.01 14.72 -6.48
CA SER A 207 -10.16 13.86 -7.66
C SER A 207 -9.47 12.50 -7.56
N GLY A 208 -8.60 12.28 -6.57
CA GLY A 208 -7.79 11.08 -6.42
C GLY A 208 -6.72 10.92 -7.51
N LYS A 209 -6.46 11.97 -8.30
CA LYS A 209 -5.49 11.95 -9.39
C LYS A 209 -4.09 12.19 -8.84
N GLY A 210 -3.20 11.22 -9.03
CA GLY A 210 -1.77 11.37 -8.75
C GLY A 210 -0.98 11.84 -9.96
N ILE A 211 0.01 12.69 -9.69
CA ILE A 211 1.00 13.19 -10.64
C ILE A 211 2.39 12.91 -10.08
N LEU A 212 3.26 12.38 -10.93
CA LEU A 212 4.71 12.28 -10.68
C LEU A 212 5.42 13.39 -11.45
N PHE A 213 6.52 13.88 -10.94
CA PHE A 213 7.30 14.91 -11.61
C PHE A 213 8.66 14.39 -12.11
N LEU A 214 9.23 15.05 -13.10
CA LEU A 214 10.62 14.93 -13.53
C LEU A 214 11.10 16.34 -13.80
N ASN A 215 11.99 16.86 -12.93
CA ASN A 215 12.45 18.25 -12.99
C ASN A 215 11.27 19.24 -13.09
N GLU A 216 10.34 19.15 -12.13
CA GLU A 216 9.12 19.99 -12.03
C GLU A 216 8.09 19.78 -13.14
N LYS A 217 8.39 18.98 -14.18
CA LYS A 217 7.44 18.67 -15.26
C LYS A 217 6.68 17.40 -14.93
N PRO A 218 5.34 17.38 -15.09
CA PRO A 218 4.57 16.15 -14.97
C PRO A 218 5.12 15.04 -15.88
N LEU A 219 5.37 13.87 -15.30
CA LEU A 219 5.63 12.66 -16.05
C LEU A 219 4.32 12.15 -16.64
N ASP A 220 4.31 11.91 -17.95
CA ASP A 220 3.23 11.20 -18.61
C ASP A 220 3.36 9.69 -18.32
N PRO A 221 2.41 9.08 -17.58
CA PRO A 221 2.48 7.66 -17.28
C PRO A 221 2.41 6.79 -18.55
N ASP A 222 1.78 7.26 -19.63
CA ASP A 222 1.70 6.50 -20.88
C ASP A 222 3.06 6.45 -21.60
N LEU A 223 3.90 7.46 -21.41
CA LEU A 223 5.29 7.45 -21.88
C LEU A 223 6.21 6.64 -20.96
N LEU A 224 5.85 6.52 -19.68
CA LEU A 224 6.63 5.83 -18.66
C LEU A 224 6.63 4.30 -18.86
N PHE A 225 5.46 3.71 -19.19
CA PHE A 225 5.20 2.26 -19.21
C PHE A 225 5.18 1.62 -20.60
N GLY A 226 6.09 1.99 -21.50
CA GLY A 226 6.10 1.49 -22.89
C GLY A 226 6.67 0.07 -23.13
N GLY A 227 6.92 -0.72 -22.08
CA GLY A 227 7.73 -1.95 -22.14
C GLY A 227 7.00 -3.24 -21.73
N LYS A 228 7.78 -4.27 -21.41
CA LYS A 228 7.25 -5.52 -20.82
C LYS A 228 6.60 -5.25 -19.45
N PRO A 229 5.59 -6.04 -19.05
CA PRO A 229 5.04 -6.06 -17.70
C PRO A 229 6.15 -6.08 -16.63
N LEU A 230 6.10 -5.14 -15.68
CA LEU A 230 7.05 -5.12 -14.56
C LEU A 230 6.64 -6.13 -13.50
N LYS A 231 7.61 -6.83 -12.92
CA LYS A 231 7.39 -7.63 -11.71
C LYS A 231 7.12 -6.72 -10.51
N LEU A 232 7.80 -5.58 -10.43
CA LEU A 232 7.67 -4.62 -9.35
C LEU A 232 7.83 -3.19 -9.87
N LEU A 233 6.92 -2.30 -9.46
CA LEU A 233 7.09 -0.87 -9.52
C LEU A 233 7.16 -0.32 -8.08
N TYR A 234 8.30 0.26 -7.72
CA TYR A 234 8.49 0.97 -6.45
C TYR A 234 8.48 2.47 -6.72
N ILE A 235 7.58 3.20 -6.08
CA ILE A 235 7.47 4.65 -6.22
C ILE A 235 7.75 5.28 -4.87
N ASP A 236 8.78 6.10 -4.81
CA ASP A 236 9.15 6.92 -3.67
C ASP A 236 8.80 8.37 -3.99
N ALA A 237 7.50 8.66 -3.96
CA ALA A 237 6.92 9.96 -4.25
C ALA A 237 5.61 10.11 -3.46
N CYS A 238 5.42 11.24 -2.77
CA CYS A 238 4.34 11.43 -1.81
C CYS A 238 2.96 10.93 -2.30
N GLN A 239 2.29 10.17 -1.43
CA GLN A 239 0.87 9.78 -1.54
C GLN A 239 0.50 8.91 -2.76
N GLN A 240 1.44 8.46 -3.58
CA GLN A 240 1.11 7.69 -4.80
C GLN A 240 0.46 6.32 -4.52
N GLY A 241 0.55 5.82 -3.30
CA GLY A 241 -0.16 4.64 -2.80
C GLY A 241 -1.67 4.83 -2.66
N VAL A 242 -2.18 6.07 -2.74
CA VAL A 242 -3.63 6.37 -2.78
C VAL A 242 -4.09 6.98 -4.11
N SER A 243 -3.19 7.05 -5.11
CA SER A 243 -3.48 7.56 -6.45
C SER A 243 -4.39 6.61 -7.25
N GLN A 244 -5.67 6.96 -7.38
CA GLN A 244 -6.63 6.15 -8.14
C GLN A 244 -6.24 6.06 -9.62
N THR A 245 -5.69 7.15 -10.18
CA THR A 245 -5.24 7.16 -11.57
C THR A 245 -4.08 6.20 -11.81
N LEU A 246 -3.07 6.21 -10.94
CA LEU A 246 -1.92 5.33 -11.05
C LEU A 246 -2.34 3.87 -10.84
N ILE A 247 -3.04 3.57 -9.75
CA ILE A 247 -3.49 2.22 -9.42
C ILE A 247 -4.39 1.66 -10.54
N GLY A 248 -5.36 2.45 -11.00
CA GLY A 248 -6.25 2.05 -12.09
C GLY A 248 -5.54 1.91 -13.44
N ARG A 249 -4.44 2.64 -13.68
CA ARG A 249 -3.58 2.42 -14.87
C ARG A 249 -2.78 1.12 -14.72
N LEU A 250 -2.14 0.87 -13.58
CA LEU A 250 -1.29 -0.32 -13.37
C LEU A 250 -2.09 -1.62 -13.37
N ALA A 251 -3.32 -1.60 -12.84
CA ALA A 251 -4.26 -2.71 -12.97
C ALA A 251 -4.54 -3.09 -14.44
N ARG A 252 -4.37 -2.16 -15.39
CA ARG A 252 -4.51 -2.37 -16.84
C ARG A 252 -3.17 -2.63 -17.55
N GLN A 253 -2.11 -1.93 -17.15
CA GLN A 253 -0.80 -1.90 -17.81
C GLN A 253 0.24 -2.89 -17.22
N LYS A 254 -0.23 -3.85 -16.38
CA LYS A 254 0.47 -5.07 -15.99
C LYS A 254 1.79 -4.88 -15.22
N ALA A 255 1.85 -3.98 -14.24
CA ALA A 255 2.80 -4.21 -13.15
C ALA A 255 2.22 -5.30 -12.24
N ARG A 256 3.01 -6.30 -11.82
CA ARG A 256 2.52 -7.33 -10.88
C ARG A 256 2.40 -6.77 -9.47
N TRP A 257 3.39 -6.00 -9.03
CA TRP A 257 3.41 -5.34 -7.74
C TRP A 257 3.58 -3.83 -7.90
N LEU A 258 2.87 -3.06 -7.08
CA LEU A 258 3.14 -1.65 -6.82
C LEU A 258 3.46 -1.49 -5.34
N LEU A 259 4.56 -0.83 -5.03
CA LEU A 259 4.82 -0.27 -3.71
C LEU A 259 4.89 1.24 -3.81
N ALA A 260 4.06 1.93 -3.02
CA ALA A 260 4.02 3.39 -3.03
C ALA A 260 3.53 3.95 -1.68
N PRO A 261 3.94 5.17 -1.30
CA PRO A 261 3.58 5.77 -0.03
C PRO A 261 2.12 6.22 -0.04
N ILE A 262 1.37 5.93 1.03
CA ILE A 262 -0.02 6.37 1.20
C ILE A 262 -0.13 7.76 1.81
N ILE A 263 0.91 8.24 2.50
CA ILE A 263 1.01 9.59 3.05
C ILE A 263 2.27 10.27 2.50
N SER A 264 2.45 11.54 2.81
CA SER A 264 3.67 12.28 2.53
C SER A 264 4.82 11.65 3.31
N ASN A 265 5.95 11.45 2.63
CA ASN A 265 7.17 10.93 3.21
C ASN A 265 8.22 12.03 3.31
N ASP A 266 9.05 11.92 4.33
CA ASP A 266 10.25 12.74 4.48
C ASP A 266 11.26 12.32 3.40
N SER A 267 11.64 13.25 2.52
CA SER A 267 12.63 13.04 1.45
C SER A 267 14.01 12.90 2.09
N GLY A 268 14.34 11.68 2.55
CA GLY A 268 15.53 11.43 3.34
C GLY A 268 15.40 10.17 4.17
N GLU A 269 15.57 10.30 5.49
CA GLU A 269 15.86 9.20 6.40
C GLU A 269 14.82 8.07 6.36
N SER A 270 13.53 8.36 6.51
CA SER A 270 12.51 7.31 6.54
C SER A 270 12.26 6.68 5.17
N SER A 271 12.26 7.47 4.08
CA SER A 271 12.13 6.92 2.72
C SER A 271 13.35 6.03 2.37
N THR A 272 14.56 6.49 2.71
CA THR A 272 15.80 5.78 2.44
C THR A 272 15.86 4.47 3.21
N ARG A 273 15.56 4.49 4.51
CA ARG A 273 15.49 3.26 5.32
C ARG A 273 14.41 2.32 4.82
N THR A 274 13.26 2.84 4.37
CA THR A 274 12.20 2.01 3.78
C THR A 274 12.68 1.33 2.50
N MET A 275 13.28 2.09 1.56
CA MET A 275 13.74 1.55 0.28
C MET A 275 14.86 0.52 0.49
N THR A 276 15.88 0.88 1.28
CA THR A 276 17.03 0.00 1.54
C THR A 276 16.63 -1.27 2.31
N GLY A 277 15.79 -1.14 3.34
CA GLY A 277 15.22 -2.28 4.07
C GLY A 277 14.40 -3.18 3.16
N PHE A 278 13.45 -2.60 2.43
CA PHE A 278 12.56 -3.34 1.54
C PHE A 278 13.33 -4.18 0.52
N PHE A 279 14.26 -3.58 -0.23
CA PHE A 279 15.03 -4.33 -1.23
C PHE A 279 15.97 -5.38 -0.60
N SER A 280 16.51 -5.11 0.59
CA SER A 280 17.33 -6.08 1.34
C SER A 280 16.53 -7.31 1.79
N HIS A 281 15.31 -7.12 2.27
CA HIS A 281 14.40 -8.21 2.62
C HIS A 281 13.91 -8.94 1.37
N LEU A 282 13.52 -8.20 0.33
CA LEU A 282 13.03 -8.78 -0.92
C LEU A 282 14.07 -9.71 -1.57
N LYS A 283 15.34 -9.31 -1.60
CA LYS A 283 16.42 -10.15 -2.14
C LYS A 283 16.60 -11.48 -1.39
N ARG A 284 16.14 -11.58 -0.13
CA ARG A 284 16.23 -12.80 0.69
C ARG A 284 15.01 -13.69 0.57
N ASN A 285 13.82 -13.12 0.37
CA ASN A 285 12.56 -13.86 0.49
C ASN A 285 11.72 -13.91 -0.81
N ASP A 286 12.08 -13.11 -1.82
CA ASP A 286 11.38 -12.92 -3.09
C ASP A 286 9.89 -12.53 -2.93
N ASP A 287 9.43 -12.08 -1.76
CA ASP A 287 8.03 -11.76 -1.46
C ASP A 287 7.90 -10.27 -1.06
N PRO A 288 7.33 -9.40 -1.93
CA PRO A 288 7.20 -7.98 -1.65
C PRO A 288 6.35 -7.66 -0.41
N ALA A 289 5.32 -8.45 -0.12
CA ALA A 289 4.48 -8.24 1.05
C ALA A 289 5.25 -8.53 2.33
N LYS A 290 5.98 -9.64 2.35
CA LYS A 290 6.84 -10.03 3.47
C LYS A 290 7.99 -9.05 3.65
N ALA A 291 8.63 -8.64 2.57
CA ALA A 291 9.72 -7.65 2.60
C ALA A 291 9.26 -6.31 3.19
N LEU A 292 8.09 -5.82 2.80
CA LEU A 292 7.53 -4.59 3.36
C LEU A 292 7.17 -4.75 4.84
N TRP A 293 6.59 -5.89 5.24
CA TRP A 293 6.28 -6.18 6.64
C TRP A 293 7.53 -6.24 7.53
N GLU A 294 8.59 -6.92 7.09
CA GLU A 294 9.87 -6.97 7.82
C GLU A 294 10.48 -5.57 7.96
N THR A 295 10.44 -4.78 6.89
CA THR A 295 10.90 -3.37 6.89
C THR A 295 10.10 -2.52 7.89
N ARG A 296 8.76 -2.60 7.87
CA ARG A 296 7.89 -1.86 8.80
C ARG A 296 8.21 -2.20 10.24
N LYS A 297 8.45 -3.47 10.56
CA LYS A 297 8.83 -3.89 11.93
C LYS A 297 10.18 -3.33 12.37
N GLU A 298 11.16 -3.28 11.47
CA GLU A 298 12.46 -2.66 11.76
C GLU A 298 12.33 -1.16 12.01
N LEU A 299 11.64 -0.44 11.11
CA LEU A 299 11.37 0.99 11.26
C LEU A 299 10.57 1.29 12.52
N TYR A 300 9.52 0.52 12.78
CA TYR A 300 8.68 0.71 13.97
C TYR A 300 9.47 0.49 15.26
N ARG A 301 10.48 -0.39 15.29
CA ARG A 301 11.38 -0.50 16.45
C ARG A 301 12.35 0.67 16.53
N HIS A 302 12.96 1.05 15.41
CA HIS A 302 13.90 2.16 15.31
C HIS A 302 13.29 3.48 15.80
N TYR A 303 12.09 3.81 15.33
CA TYR A 303 11.35 5.00 15.79
C TYR A 303 10.60 4.78 17.11
N GLY A 304 10.86 3.70 17.85
CA GLY A 304 10.27 3.45 19.16
C GLY A 304 10.96 4.20 20.31
N VAL A 305 12.17 4.72 20.08
CA VAL A 305 13.00 5.35 21.11
C VAL A 305 13.30 6.79 20.70
N GLY A 306 12.89 7.77 21.51
CA GLY A 306 13.18 9.19 21.29
C GLY A 306 12.28 9.89 20.25
N TRP A 307 11.25 9.22 19.73
CA TRP A 307 10.29 9.78 18.78
C TRP A 307 8.87 9.75 19.36
N SER A 308 8.00 10.65 18.89
CA SER A 308 6.60 10.61 19.31
C SER A 308 5.90 9.35 18.75
N PRO A 309 4.83 8.86 19.40
CA PRO A 309 4.04 7.76 18.87
C PRO A 309 3.49 8.03 17.46
N LEU A 310 3.20 9.30 17.14
CA LEU A 310 2.72 9.70 15.81
C LEU A 310 3.85 9.60 14.76
N ASP A 311 5.05 10.11 15.07
CA ASP A 311 6.22 9.96 14.18
C ASP A 311 6.53 8.50 13.90
N ARG A 312 6.44 7.66 14.95
CA ARG A 312 6.66 6.22 14.83
C ARG A 312 5.71 5.58 13.83
N VAL A 313 4.43 5.91 13.88
CA VAL A 313 3.42 5.40 12.92
C VAL A 313 3.66 5.98 11.53
N ASN A 314 3.78 7.31 11.43
CA ASN A 314 4.02 8.02 10.18
C ASN A 314 5.23 7.43 9.46
N LYS A 315 6.41 7.42 10.08
CA LYS A 315 7.68 7.06 9.44
C LYS A 315 7.83 5.58 9.14
N SER A 316 7.10 4.70 9.83
CA SER A 316 7.20 3.24 9.63
C SER A 316 6.15 2.66 8.69
N LEU A 317 4.96 3.25 8.60
CA LEU A 317 3.81 2.69 7.87
C LEU A 317 3.48 3.45 6.58
N ILE A 318 4.44 4.21 6.05
CA ILE A 318 4.26 5.07 4.88
C ILE A 318 3.82 4.29 3.64
N PHE A 319 4.43 3.14 3.34
CA PHE A 319 4.25 2.45 2.06
C PHE A 319 3.13 1.41 2.09
N ARG A 320 2.41 1.25 0.99
CA ARG A 320 1.44 0.17 0.74
C ARG A 320 1.89 -0.71 -0.41
N ALA A 321 1.67 -2.02 -0.30
CA ALA A 321 1.88 -2.99 -1.36
C ALA A 321 0.57 -3.41 -2.02
N TYR A 322 0.47 -3.20 -3.34
CA TYR A 322 -0.61 -3.70 -4.18
C TYR A 322 -0.15 -4.88 -5.03
N LEU A 323 -1.03 -5.86 -5.19
CA LEU A 323 -0.88 -7.00 -6.08
C LEU A 323 -1.95 -6.95 -7.17
N PHE A 324 -1.52 -6.93 -8.44
CA PHE A 324 -2.41 -6.85 -9.59
C PHE A 324 -2.55 -8.15 -10.34
#